data_AF-A0A024T916-F1
#
_entry.id   AF-A0A024T916-F1
#
_cell.length_a   1.000
_cell.length_b   1.000
_cell.length_c   1.000
_cell.angle_alpha   90.00
_cell.angle_beta   90.00
_cell.angle_gamma   90.00
#
_symmetry.space_group_name_H-M   'P 1'
#
loop_
_entity.id
_entity.type
_entity.pdbx_description
1 polymer ?
#
loop_
_entity_poly.entity_id
_entity_poly.type
_entity_poly.pdbx_seq_one_letter_code
_entity_poly.pdbx_strand_id
1 'polypeptide(L)'
;METKAVTVTKATYRSMLVSKTLPAIFDKFPMDVQRIVVQHDNAKPHAVSFDSEVIAASKLNDRHIVFGDQPGNSPDLNVLDLGFFNSIQSLQQKMPAFTVDTYLAARLADL
;
A
#
# COMPACT_ATOMS: atom_id res chain seq x y z
N MET A 1 -20.95 -6.73 -12.17
CA MET A 1 -20.62 -5.66 -11.19
C MET A 1 -19.45 -4.89 -11.77
N GLU A 2 -19.51 -3.57 -11.82
CA GLU A 2 -18.47 -2.71 -12.43
C GLU A 2 -17.59 -2.11 -11.34
N THR A 3 -16.26 -2.13 -11.53
CA THR A 3 -15.33 -1.49 -10.58
C THR A 3 -15.31 0.02 -10.79
N LYS A 4 -15.49 0.79 -9.70
CA LYS A 4 -15.45 2.25 -9.70
C LYS A 4 -14.25 2.77 -8.91
N ALA A 5 -13.61 3.80 -9.43
CA ALA A 5 -12.58 4.52 -8.70
C ALA A 5 -13.19 5.27 -7.51
N VAL A 6 -12.51 5.21 -6.37
CA VAL A 6 -12.89 5.92 -5.15
C VAL A 6 -11.67 6.72 -4.68
N THR A 7 -11.89 7.98 -4.29
CA THR A 7 -10.83 8.82 -3.74
C THR A 7 -10.39 8.30 -2.39
N VAL A 8 -9.07 8.11 -2.22
CA VAL A 8 -8.49 7.78 -0.93
C VAL A 8 -8.51 9.01 -0.02
N THR A 9 -9.14 8.85 1.13
CA THR A 9 -9.23 9.84 2.20
C THR A 9 -8.46 9.34 3.42
N LYS A 10 -8.15 10.23 4.37
CA LYS A 10 -7.52 9.82 5.64
C LYS A 10 -8.30 8.70 6.34
N ALA A 11 -9.63 8.78 6.35
CA ALA A 11 -10.49 7.79 7.00
C ALA A 11 -10.48 6.43 6.28
N THR A 12 -10.56 6.41 4.95
CA THR A 12 -10.53 5.17 4.17
C THR A 12 -9.15 4.53 4.21
N TYR A 13 -8.08 5.32 4.17
CA TYR A 13 -6.70 4.86 4.32
C TYR A 13 -6.46 4.24 5.71
N ARG A 14 -6.85 4.92 6.78
CA ARG A 14 -6.81 4.40 8.16
C ARG A 14 -7.56 3.07 8.27
N SER A 15 -8.79 3.00 7.76
CA SER A 15 -9.61 1.80 7.81
C SER A 15 -8.94 0.63 7.08
N MET A 16 -8.35 0.87 5.91
CA MET A 16 -7.60 -0.14 5.16
C MET A 16 -6.38 -0.64 5.94
N LEU A 17 -5.60 0.26 6.55
CA LEU A 17 -4.44 -0.13 7.37
C LEU A 17 -4.85 -1.04 8.53
N VAL A 18 -5.81 -0.59 9.34
CA VAL A 18 -6.23 -1.28 10.57
C VAL A 18 -6.92 -2.61 10.27
N SER A 19 -7.82 -2.64 9.28
CA SER A 19 -8.68 -3.81 9.04
C SER A 19 -8.11 -4.83 8.05
N LYS A 20 -7.11 -4.44 7.24
CA LYS A 20 -6.57 -5.30 6.16
C LYS A 20 -5.06 -5.34 6.17
N THR A 21 -4.39 -4.21 5.98
CA THR A 21 -2.96 -4.19 5.65
C THR A 21 -2.07 -4.63 6.80
N LEU A 22 -2.20 -4.03 7.99
CA LEU A 22 -1.36 -4.37 9.14
C LEU A 22 -1.56 -5.82 9.61
N PRO A 23 -2.82 -6.33 9.72
CA PRO A 23 -3.04 -7.75 10.00
C PRO A 23 -2.40 -8.68 8.97
N ALA A 24 -2.52 -8.37 7.67
CA ALA A 24 -1.92 -9.17 6.62
C ALA A 24 -0.38 -9.14 6.65
N ILE A 25 0.22 -8.03 7.05
CA ILE A 25 1.67 -7.95 7.29
C ILE A 25 2.03 -8.91 8.42
N PHE A 26 1.36 -8.86 9.58
CA PHE A 26 1.70 -9.77 10.67
C PHE A 26 1.53 -11.26 10.31
N ASP A 27 0.51 -11.59 9.51
CA ASP A 27 0.24 -12.95 9.04
C ASP A 27 1.29 -13.47 8.04
N LYS A 28 1.73 -12.62 7.10
CA LYS A 28 2.57 -13.04 5.96
C LYS A 28 4.06 -12.74 6.13
N PHE A 29 4.41 -11.76 6.96
CA PHE A 29 5.80 -11.34 7.12
C PHE A 29 6.54 -12.32 8.03
N PRO A 30 7.82 -12.65 7.76
CA PRO A 30 8.58 -13.63 8.55
C PRO A 30 8.50 -13.39 10.06
N MET A 31 8.31 -14.50 10.80
CA MET A 31 8.03 -14.47 12.25
C MET A 31 9.25 -14.10 13.10
N ASP A 32 10.45 -14.27 12.57
CA ASP A 32 11.72 -13.88 13.17
C ASP A 32 12.00 -12.38 13.10
N VAL A 33 11.17 -11.62 12.36
CA VAL A 33 11.27 -10.16 12.28
C VAL A 33 10.35 -9.50 13.32
N GLN A 34 10.98 -8.81 14.27
CA GLN A 34 10.30 -8.06 15.34
C GLN A 34 9.90 -6.64 14.93
N ARG A 35 10.75 -5.95 14.15
CA ARG A 35 10.50 -4.57 13.71
C ARG A 35 10.32 -4.54 12.20
N ILE A 36 9.15 -4.10 11.76
CA ILE A 36 8.80 -3.97 10.35
C ILE A 36 8.67 -2.49 10.03
N VAL A 37 9.36 -2.01 9.00
CA VAL A 37 9.26 -0.63 8.53
C VAL A 37 8.40 -0.60 7.28
N VAL A 38 7.29 0.13 7.34
CA VAL A 38 6.43 0.40 6.19
C VAL A 38 6.76 1.78 5.67
N GLN A 39 7.27 1.85 4.44
CA GLN A 39 7.45 3.12 3.75
C GLN A 39 6.13 3.53 3.08
N HIS A 40 5.81 4.81 3.18
CA HIS A 40 4.76 5.47 2.42
C HIS A 40 5.14 6.93 2.14
N ASP A 41 4.55 7.55 1.12
CA ASP A 41 4.80 8.95 0.81
C ASP A 41 4.05 9.90 1.76
N ASN A 42 4.42 11.18 1.76
CA ASN A 42 3.81 12.20 2.62
C ASN A 42 2.50 12.78 2.06
N ALA A 43 1.75 12.01 1.26
CA ALA A 43 0.45 12.46 0.78
C ALA A 43 -0.50 12.77 1.95
N LYS A 44 -1.36 13.79 1.81
CA LYS A 44 -2.26 14.24 2.91
C LYS A 44 -3.08 13.11 3.57
N PRO A 45 -3.62 12.11 2.84
CA PRO A 45 -4.32 10.98 3.45
C PRO A 45 -3.44 10.10 4.35
N HIS A 46 -2.12 10.10 4.15
CA HIS A 46 -1.15 9.26 4.87
C HIS A 46 -0.72 9.83 6.22
N ALA A 47 -1.19 11.03 6.60
CA ALA A 47 -0.99 11.62 7.92
C ALA A 47 -1.79 10.88 9.03
N VAL A 48 -1.55 9.58 9.17
CA VAL A 48 -2.21 8.63 10.09
C VAL A 48 -1.22 7.90 11.00
N SER A 49 0.09 8.12 10.85
CA SER A 49 1.14 7.48 11.67
C SER A 49 0.98 7.77 13.17
N PHE A 50 0.36 8.90 13.51
CA PHE A 50 0.04 9.31 14.89
C PHE A 50 -1.41 8.97 15.32
N ASP A 51 -2.19 8.30 14.46
CA ASP A 51 -3.57 7.91 14.79
C ASP A 51 -3.57 6.75 15.80
N SER A 52 -4.35 6.87 16.87
CA SER A 52 -4.35 5.90 17.97
C SER A 52 -4.82 4.51 17.54
N GLU A 53 -5.76 4.41 16.60
CA GLU A 53 -6.22 3.11 16.08
C GLU A 53 -5.10 2.44 15.27
N VAL A 54 -4.36 3.23 14.50
CA VAL A 54 -3.22 2.74 13.71
C VAL A 54 -2.08 2.30 14.62
N ILE A 55 -1.73 3.10 15.64
CA ILE A 55 -0.70 2.77 16.63
C ILE A 55 -1.04 1.49 17.40
N ALA A 56 -2.31 1.31 17.77
CA ALA A 56 -2.76 0.09 18.44
C ALA A 56 -2.65 -1.12 17.50
N ALA A 57 -3.12 -0.98 16.26
CA ALA A 57 -3.07 -2.04 15.26
C ALA A 57 -1.65 -2.35 14.76
N SER A 58 -0.67 -1.46 14.97
CA SER A 58 0.71 -1.65 14.54
C SER A 58 1.55 -2.48 15.52
N LYS A 59 0.95 -3.06 16.57
CA LYS A 59 1.61 -3.90 17.56
C LYS A 59 0.91 -5.23 17.69
N LEU A 60 1.67 -6.32 17.69
CA LEU A 60 1.16 -7.67 17.93
C LEU A 60 2.23 -8.51 18.62
N ASN A 61 1.98 -8.92 19.87
CA ASN A 61 2.97 -9.57 20.74
C ASN A 61 4.25 -8.71 20.83
N ASP A 62 5.41 -9.31 20.59
CA ASP A 62 6.71 -8.62 20.58
C ASP A 62 7.03 -7.96 19.22
N ARG A 63 6.10 -8.01 18.25
CA ARG A 63 6.29 -7.45 16.91
C ARG A 63 5.62 -6.10 16.78
N HIS A 64 6.26 -5.20 16.04
CA HIS A 64 5.72 -3.87 15.77
C HIS A 64 6.04 -3.37 14.36
N ILE A 65 5.09 -2.62 13.81
CA ILE A 65 5.20 -1.91 12.54
C ILE A 65 5.41 -0.43 12.83
N VAL A 66 6.40 0.17 12.16
CA VAL A 66 6.66 1.61 12.17
C VAL A 66 6.56 2.17 10.76
N PHE A 67 6.15 3.43 10.65
CA PHE A 67 6.15 4.13 9.36
C PHE A 67 7.51 4.78 9.14
N GLY A 68 8.10 4.54 7.97
CA GLY A 68 9.31 5.20 7.51
C GLY A 68 8.95 6.42 6.67
N ASP A 69 9.58 7.56 6.98
CA ASP A 69 9.36 8.80 6.24
C ASP A 69 10.07 8.76 4.88
N GLN A 70 9.38 9.27 3.86
CA GLN A 70 9.97 9.55 2.55
C GLN A 70 10.15 11.06 2.38
N PRO A 71 11.30 11.55 1.91
CA PRO A 71 11.45 12.96 1.55
C PRO A 71 10.41 13.40 0.52
N GLY A 72 9.90 14.63 0.65
CA GLY A 72 8.90 15.16 -0.28
C GLY A 72 9.40 15.17 -1.73
N ASN A 73 8.51 14.90 -2.68
CA ASN A 73 8.78 14.89 -4.12
C ASN A 73 9.94 13.97 -4.55
N SER A 74 10.18 12.87 -3.84
CA SER A 74 11.28 11.94 -4.14
C SER A 74 10.77 10.56 -4.56
N PRO A 75 10.02 10.43 -5.67
CA PRO A 75 9.43 9.16 -6.10
C PRO A 75 10.48 8.08 -6.42
N ASP A 76 11.70 8.50 -6.78
CA ASP A 76 12.86 7.64 -6.96
C ASP A 76 13.30 6.90 -5.70
N LEU A 77 12.88 7.39 -4.52
CA LEU A 77 13.13 6.74 -3.23
C LEU A 77 12.04 5.75 -2.82
N ASN A 78 10.98 5.56 -3.62
CA ASN A 78 9.92 4.58 -3.36
C ASN A 78 10.01 3.44 -4.38
N VAL A 79 10.28 2.23 -3.88
CA VAL A 79 10.39 1.02 -4.73
C VAL A 79 9.11 0.74 -5.52
N LEU A 80 7.95 1.14 -5.00
CA LEU A 80 6.67 0.97 -5.70
C LEU A 80 6.60 1.89 -6.92
N ASP A 81 7.03 3.14 -6.81
CA ASP A 81 7.02 4.09 -7.93
C ASP A 81 8.12 3.77 -8.95
N LEU A 82 9.34 3.50 -8.47
CA LEU A 82 10.51 3.27 -9.31
C LEU A 82 10.40 1.96 -10.11
N GLY A 83 9.93 0.88 -9.46
CA GLY A 83 9.93 -0.46 -10.02
C GLY A 83 8.53 -0.98 -10.36
N PHE A 84 7.70 -1.15 -9.34
CA PHE A 84 6.47 -1.96 -9.47
C PHE A 84 5.40 -1.29 -10.33
N PHE A 85 5.07 -0.02 -10.09
CA PHE A 85 4.10 0.71 -10.91
C PHE A 85 4.64 1.00 -12.29
N ASN A 86 5.95 1.25 -12.42
CA ASN A 86 6.59 1.43 -13.71
C ASN A 86 6.51 0.16 -14.58
N SER A 87 6.69 -1.03 -14.00
CA SER A 87 6.54 -2.29 -14.74
C SER A 87 5.09 -2.53 -15.18
N ILE A 88 4.11 -2.25 -14.32
CA ILE A 88 2.69 -2.33 -14.66
C ILE A 88 2.34 -1.37 -15.80
N GLN A 89 2.84 -0.13 -15.77
CA GLN A 89 2.63 0.85 -16.84
C GLN A 89 3.26 0.42 -18.16
N SER A 90 4.46 -0.16 -18.13
CA SER A 90 5.11 -0.73 -19.33
C SER A 90 4.25 -1.84 -19.96
N LEU A 91 3.62 -2.68 -19.14
CA LEU A 91 2.69 -3.71 -19.63
C LEU A 91 1.37 -3.12 -20.15
N GLN A 92 0.89 -2.00 -19.59
CA GLN A 92 -0.27 -1.26 -20.12
C GLN A 92 -0.02 -0.73 -21.53
N GLN A 93 1.19 -0.22 -21.81
CA GLN A 93 1.53 0.27 -23.14
C GLN A 93 1.47 -0.82 -24.22
N LYS A 94 1.69 -2.09 -23.84
CA LYS A 94 1.63 -3.24 -24.76
C LYS A 94 0.22 -3.83 -24.89
N MET A 95 -0.61 -3.72 -23.86
CA MET A 95 -1.96 -4.29 -23.80
C MET A 95 -2.95 -3.22 -23.32
N PRO A 96 -3.56 -2.46 -24.24
CA PRO A 96 -4.53 -1.43 -23.88
C PRO A 96 -5.78 -2.07 -23.28
N ALA A 97 -6.17 -1.59 -22.10
CA ALA A 97 -7.44 -1.91 -21.45
C ALA A 97 -8.32 -0.66 -21.42
N PHE A 98 -9.61 -0.82 -21.67
CA PHE A 98 -10.54 0.31 -21.82
C PHE A 98 -11.48 0.46 -20.62
N THR A 99 -11.45 -0.48 -19.66
CA THR A 99 -12.22 -0.43 -18.42
C THR A 99 -11.35 -0.86 -17.24
N VAL A 100 -11.73 -0.47 -16.02
CA VAL A 100 -11.03 -0.92 -14.81
C VAL A 100 -11.08 -2.45 -14.68
N ASP A 101 -12.21 -3.06 -15.01
CA ASP A 101 -12.37 -4.52 -14.91
C ASP A 101 -11.49 -5.27 -15.91
N THR A 102 -11.42 -4.81 -17.17
CA THR A 102 -10.53 -5.41 -18.18
C THR A 102 -9.06 -5.20 -17.81
N TYR A 103 -8.75 -4.07 -17.19
CA TYR A 103 -7.42 -3.80 -16.68
C TYR A 103 -7.03 -4.76 -15.55
N LEU A 104 -7.88 -4.92 -14.52
CA LEU A 104 -7.62 -5.82 -13.40
C LEU A 104 -7.48 -7.28 -13.85
N ALA A 105 -8.36 -7.74 -14.74
CA ALA A 105 -8.31 -9.10 -15.28
C ALA A 105 -7.00 -9.37 -16.03
N ALA A 106 -6.52 -8.41 -16.83
CA ALA A 106 -5.27 -8.55 -17.57
C ALA A 106 -4.05 -8.62 -16.63
N ARG A 107 -4.03 -7.85 -15.53
CA ARG A 107 -2.86 -7.80 -14.64
C ARG A 107 -2.78 -8.92 -13.62
N LEU A 108 -3.92 -9.42 -13.15
CA LEU A 108 -3.95 -10.57 -12.24
C LEU A 108 -3.60 -11.89 -12.95
N ALA A 109 -3.75 -11.96 -14.28
CA ALA A 109 -3.32 -13.13 -15.05
C ALA A 109 -1.79 -13.21 -15.24
N ASP A 110 -1.09 -12.08 -15.10
CA ASP A 110 0.35 -11.96 -15.30
C ASP A 110 1.16 -12.03 -13.97
N LEU A 111 0.47 -12.13 -12.82
CA LEU A 111 1.03 -12.19 -11.45
C LEU A 111 0.85 -13.57 -10.83
#